data_AF-A0A357VQ65-F1
#
_entry.id   AF-A0A357VQ65-F1
#
_cell.length_a   1.000
_cell.length_b   1.000
_cell.length_c   1.000
_cell.angle_alpha   90.00
_cell.angle_beta   90.00
_cell.angle_gamma   90.00
#
_symmetry.space_group_name_H-M   'P 1'
#
loop_
_entity.id
_entity.type
_entity.pdbx_description
1 polymer ?
#
loop_
_entity_poly.entity_id
_entity_poly.type
_entity_poly.pdbx_seq_one_letter_code
_entity_poly.pdbx_strand_id
1 'polypeptide(L)'
;MLTDIEIARSAKLKKIDLIANELDIPEEYYNLYGKNIAKVSHKYLNELDFKNDGNLVMVTAITPTPAGEGKTTTSISLSMALNKIHKRSIVTLREPSLGPVMGIKGGAAGGGYSQVLPMEDINLHFTGDIHAVSSAHNLVSAILDDYIKYNKCDIDSTEVSWPRTMDMNDRALRQIIVALGGKKNGYPREDGFIITAASEIMAILCLAENLEDLKKKLSNIVVARNKKREPITVKDLEIT
;
A
#
# COMPACT_ATOMS: atom_id res chain seq x y z
N MET A 1 10.10 -14.71 29.01
CA MET A 1 9.86 -13.35 28.49
C MET A 1 8.54 -13.41 27.73
N LEU A 2 7.67 -12.41 27.86
CA LEU A 2 6.42 -12.40 27.09
C LEU A 2 6.74 -12.29 25.60
N THR A 3 5.94 -12.96 24.78
CA THR A 3 5.97 -12.83 23.32
C THR A 3 5.40 -11.48 22.89
N ASP A 4 5.74 -11.03 21.68
CA ASP A 4 5.27 -9.75 21.14
C ASP A 4 3.74 -9.63 21.13
N ILE A 5 3.04 -10.73 20.82
CA ILE A 5 1.57 -10.75 20.79
C ILE A 5 0.96 -10.70 22.20
N GLU A 6 1.59 -11.31 23.20
CA GLU A 6 1.15 -11.24 24.60
C GLU A 6 1.30 -9.80 25.13
N ILE A 7 2.41 -9.14 24.79
CA ILE A 7 2.62 -7.73 25.13
C ILE A 7 1.53 -6.87 24.47
N ALA A 8 1.31 -7.05 23.17
CA ALA A 8 0.29 -6.32 22.41
C ALA A 8 -1.12 -6.47 23.02
N ARG A 9 -1.53 -7.70 23.38
CA ARG A 9 -2.85 -7.99 23.97
C ARG A 9 -3.01 -7.46 25.39
N SER A 10 -1.92 -7.33 26.14
CA SER A 10 -1.95 -6.76 27.50
C SER A 10 -2.08 -5.23 27.52
N ALA A 11 -1.84 -4.56 26.38
CA ALA A 11 -1.85 -3.11 26.28
C ALA A 11 -3.27 -2.53 26.36
N LYS A 12 -3.44 -1.49 27.19
CA LYS A 12 -4.69 -0.72 27.25
C LYS A 12 -4.66 0.37 26.18
N LEU A 13 -5.30 0.10 25.05
CA LEU A 13 -5.37 1.06 23.94
C LEU A 13 -6.21 2.27 24.30
N LYS A 14 -5.67 3.48 24.06
CA LYS A 14 -6.47 4.70 24.01
C LYS A 14 -7.39 4.64 22.79
N LYS A 15 -8.59 5.22 22.91
CA LYS A 15 -9.41 5.47 21.74
C LYS A 15 -8.70 6.48 20.83
N ILE A 16 -8.88 6.33 19.52
CA ILE A 16 -8.11 7.10 18.52
C ILE A 16 -8.53 8.57 18.46
N ASP A 17 -9.78 8.89 18.81
CA ASP A 17 -10.31 10.25 18.98
C ASP A 17 -9.49 11.05 20.00
N LEU A 18 -9.10 10.43 21.12
CA LEU A 18 -8.25 11.05 22.12
C LEU A 18 -6.86 11.37 21.56
N ILE A 19 -6.30 10.49 20.73
CA ILE A 19 -5.00 10.72 20.09
C ILE A 19 -5.11 11.82 19.03
N ALA A 20 -6.19 11.83 18.23
CA ALA A 20 -6.44 12.89 17.25
C ALA A 20 -6.54 14.27 17.92
N ASN A 21 -7.23 14.35 19.07
CA ASN A 21 -7.31 15.56 19.88
C ASN A 21 -5.94 15.99 20.46
N GLU A 22 -5.11 15.05 20.92
CA GLU A 22 -3.72 15.33 21.37
C GLU A 22 -2.84 15.89 20.22
N LEU A 23 -3.22 15.64 18.97
CA LEU A 23 -2.54 16.10 17.74
C LEU A 23 -3.21 17.31 17.07
N ASP A 24 -4.21 17.91 17.72
CA ASP A 24 -4.96 19.06 17.19
C ASP A 24 -5.68 18.77 15.85
N ILE A 25 -6.08 17.50 15.60
CA ILE A 25 -6.82 17.09 14.40
C ILE A 25 -8.33 17.16 14.68
N PRO A 26 -9.09 18.07 14.02
CA PRO A 26 -10.53 18.18 14.24
C PRO A 26 -11.32 16.95 13.77
N GLU A 27 -12.48 16.71 14.39
CA GLU A 27 -13.31 15.53 14.15
C GLU A 27 -13.80 15.41 12.69
N GLU A 28 -14.07 16.54 12.04
CA GLU A 28 -14.50 16.58 10.64
C GLU A 28 -13.43 16.12 9.64
N TYR A 29 -12.17 16.05 10.09
CA TYR A 29 -11.03 15.68 9.26
C TYR A 29 -10.58 14.23 9.43
N TYR A 30 -11.28 13.40 10.19
CA TYR A 30 -10.98 11.97 10.22
C TYR A 30 -12.22 11.08 10.26
N ASN A 31 -12.07 9.86 9.73
CA ASN A 31 -13.11 8.85 9.74
C ASN A 31 -12.65 7.66 10.57
N LEU A 32 -13.46 7.24 11.53
CA LEU A 32 -13.15 6.15 12.45
C LEU A 32 -13.26 4.78 11.78
N TYR A 33 -12.31 3.90 12.08
CA TYR A 33 -12.30 2.48 11.76
C TYR A 33 -12.27 1.71 13.09
N GLY A 34 -13.46 1.44 13.63
CA GLY A 34 -13.58 0.94 14.99
C GLY A 34 -13.18 1.99 16.02
N LYS A 35 -12.58 1.56 17.14
CA LYS A 35 -12.28 2.44 18.30
C LYS A 35 -10.85 3.01 18.30
N ASN A 36 -9.92 2.34 17.62
CA ASN A 36 -8.48 2.55 17.79
C ASN A 36 -7.76 2.90 16.49
N ILE A 37 -8.48 3.02 15.37
CA ILE A 37 -7.93 3.34 14.05
C ILE A 37 -8.79 4.44 13.42
N ALA A 38 -8.16 5.36 12.70
CA ALA A 38 -8.86 6.39 11.93
C ALA A 38 -8.09 6.70 10.64
N LYS A 39 -8.81 7.09 9.59
CA LYS A 39 -8.23 7.71 8.39
C LYS A 39 -8.37 9.22 8.47
N VAL A 40 -7.25 9.94 8.41
CA VAL A 40 -7.25 11.40 8.30
C VAL A 40 -7.48 11.78 6.83
N SER A 41 -8.38 12.73 6.60
CA SER A 41 -8.71 13.27 5.29
C SER A 41 -7.53 14.07 4.73
N HIS A 42 -7.14 13.81 3.48
CA HIS A 42 -6.12 14.59 2.78
C HIS A 42 -6.49 16.09 2.67
N LYS A 43 -7.79 16.43 2.76
CA LYS A 43 -8.25 17.82 2.76
C LYS A 43 -7.73 18.62 3.94
N TYR A 44 -7.38 17.96 5.04
CA TYR A 44 -6.80 18.62 6.22
C TYR A 44 -5.45 19.27 5.92
N LEU A 45 -4.71 18.80 4.90
CA LEU A 45 -3.46 19.42 4.47
C LEU A 45 -3.64 20.89 4.09
N ASN A 46 -4.79 21.26 3.51
CA ASN A 46 -5.09 22.64 3.12
C ASN A 46 -5.23 23.58 4.34
N GLU A 47 -5.54 23.03 5.52
CA GLU A 47 -5.63 23.79 6.77
C GLU A 47 -4.26 23.91 7.48
N LEU A 48 -3.27 23.13 7.02
CA LEU A 48 -1.93 23.08 7.61
C LEU A 48 -0.92 24.01 6.94
N ASP A 49 -1.30 24.67 5.84
CA ASP A 49 -0.46 25.51 4.96
C ASP A 49 0.20 26.73 5.65
N PHE A 50 -0.11 26.96 6.94
CA PHE A 50 0.43 28.04 7.76
C PHE A 50 1.34 27.59 8.91
N LYS A 51 1.67 26.29 9.01
CA LYS A 51 2.62 25.77 10.03
C LYS A 51 3.98 25.51 9.39
N ASN A 52 5.05 26.01 10.01
CA ASN A 52 6.40 25.60 9.65
C ASN A 52 6.55 24.08 9.85
N ASP A 53 7.17 23.41 8.90
CA ASP A 53 7.48 21.98 9.00
C ASP A 53 8.28 21.66 10.27
N GLY A 54 7.98 20.51 10.86
CA GLY A 54 8.79 19.95 11.94
C GLY A 54 10.12 19.38 11.45
N ASN A 55 10.92 18.87 12.39
CA ASN A 55 12.15 18.16 12.03
C ASN A 55 11.84 16.76 11.47
N LEU A 56 12.41 16.43 10.31
CA LEU A 56 12.35 15.09 9.73
C LEU A 56 13.53 14.25 10.21
N VAL A 57 13.26 13.14 10.90
CA VAL A 57 14.28 12.17 11.34
C VAL A 57 14.10 10.87 10.57
N MET A 58 15.04 10.57 9.67
CA MET A 58 15.04 9.33 8.91
C MET A 58 15.82 8.24 9.64
N VAL A 59 15.17 7.09 9.89
CA VAL A 59 15.81 5.91 10.48
C VAL A 59 16.15 4.91 9.37
N THR A 60 17.44 4.58 9.28
CA THR A 60 17.96 3.56 8.35
C THR A 60 18.75 2.50 9.11
N ALA A 61 19.18 1.46 8.42
CA ALA A 61 19.99 0.37 8.98
C ALA A 61 21.11 -0.03 8.00
N ILE A 62 22.06 -0.82 8.50
CA ILE A 62 23.05 -1.52 7.68
C ILE A 62 22.36 -2.54 6.75
N THR A 63 23.15 -3.16 5.86
CA THR A 63 22.69 -4.27 5.03
C THR A 63 22.05 -5.37 5.90
N PRO A 64 20.82 -5.82 5.60
CA PRO A 64 20.13 -6.81 6.42
C PRO A 64 20.89 -8.13 6.54
N THR A 65 20.87 -8.71 7.73
CA THR A 65 21.49 -9.98 8.09
C THR A 65 20.45 -10.93 8.69
N PRO A 66 20.71 -12.25 8.71
CA PRO A 66 19.80 -13.21 9.36
C PRO A 66 19.56 -12.96 10.86
N ALA A 67 20.43 -12.18 11.53
CA ALA A 67 20.28 -11.84 12.93
C ALA A 67 19.15 -10.82 13.19
N GLY A 68 18.82 -10.00 12.18
CA GLY A 68 17.83 -8.92 12.28
C GLY A 68 18.38 -7.66 12.95
N GLU A 69 18.04 -6.51 12.39
CA GLU A 69 18.61 -5.22 12.80
C GLU A 69 17.67 -4.39 13.70
N GLY A 70 16.39 -4.79 13.81
CA GLY A 70 15.43 -4.10 14.67
C GLY A 70 15.03 -2.69 14.23
N LYS A 71 15.22 -2.34 12.94
CA LYS A 71 14.98 -0.98 12.41
C LYS A 71 13.63 -0.39 12.83
N THR A 72 12.53 -1.13 12.64
CA THR A 72 11.18 -0.65 12.98
C THR A 72 11.01 -0.45 14.47
N THR A 73 11.53 -1.39 15.28
CA THR A 73 11.54 -1.28 16.75
C THR A 73 12.27 -0.01 17.19
N THR A 74 13.42 0.29 16.59
CA THR A 74 14.19 1.51 16.86
C THR A 74 13.39 2.76 16.48
N SER A 75 12.77 2.81 15.30
CA SER A 75 11.92 3.94 14.88
C SER A 75 10.79 4.23 15.88
N ILE A 76 10.09 3.19 16.33
CA ILE A 76 8.99 3.32 17.31
C ILE A 76 9.54 3.78 18.66
N SER A 77 10.60 3.14 19.16
CA SER A 77 11.21 3.49 20.45
C SER A 77 11.74 4.92 20.49
N LEU A 78 12.28 5.43 19.36
CA LEU A 78 12.78 6.78 19.25
C LEU A 78 11.65 7.80 19.39
N SER A 79 10.53 7.57 18.68
CA SER A 79 9.36 8.44 18.81
C SER A 79 8.76 8.39 20.21
N MET A 80 8.67 7.21 20.83
CA MET A 80 8.24 7.06 22.22
C MET A 80 9.15 7.82 23.19
N ALA A 81 10.48 7.73 23.01
CA ALA A 81 11.46 8.40 23.85
C ALA A 81 11.38 9.93 23.70
N LEU A 82 11.21 10.45 22.48
CA LEU A 82 11.01 11.87 22.22
C LEU A 82 9.76 12.41 22.94
N ASN A 83 8.64 11.69 22.85
CA ASN A 83 7.43 12.07 23.57
C ASN A 83 7.61 12.01 25.09
N LYS A 84 8.37 11.04 25.61
CA LYS A 84 8.71 10.93 27.05
C LYS A 84 9.51 12.13 27.57
N ILE A 85 10.32 12.78 26.71
CA ILE A 85 11.04 14.02 27.04
C ILE A 85 10.29 15.28 26.58
N HIS A 86 8.97 15.18 26.39
CA HIS A 86 8.07 16.28 26.02
C HIS A 86 8.38 16.94 24.65
N LYS A 87 8.93 16.16 23.70
CA LYS A 87 9.03 16.54 22.29
C LYS A 87 7.94 15.82 21.49
N ARG A 88 6.97 16.57 20.95
CA ARG A 88 5.92 16.00 20.10
C ARG A 88 6.53 15.30 18.89
N SER A 89 6.33 13.99 18.79
CA SER A 89 6.87 13.15 17.72
C SER A 89 5.82 12.15 17.25
N ILE A 90 5.75 11.94 15.94
CA ILE A 90 4.91 10.94 15.28
C ILE A 90 5.84 10.03 14.49
N VAL A 91 5.67 8.72 14.62
CA VAL A 91 6.36 7.74 13.79
C VAL A 91 5.50 7.41 12.57
N THR A 92 6.09 7.45 11.38
CA THR A 92 5.45 7.03 10.13
C THR A 92 6.05 5.70 9.67
N LEU A 93 5.19 4.72 9.39
CA LEU A 93 5.59 3.35 9.03
C LEU A 93 4.81 2.89 7.80
N ARG A 94 5.27 1.80 7.19
CA ARG A 94 4.60 1.15 6.05
C ARG A 94 3.63 0.09 6.56
N GLU A 95 2.46 0.00 5.93
CA GLU A 95 1.56 -1.14 6.09
C GLU A 95 2.24 -2.42 5.55
N PRO A 96 2.22 -3.53 6.30
CA PRO A 96 2.69 -4.81 5.79
C PRO A 96 1.73 -5.41 4.78
N SER A 97 2.29 -6.13 3.80
CA SER A 97 1.51 -7.03 2.94
C SER A 97 0.97 -8.21 3.76
N LEU A 98 -0.27 -8.60 3.47
CA LEU A 98 -1.00 -9.70 4.11
C LEU A 98 -0.33 -11.07 3.84
N GLY A 99 0.12 -11.30 2.61
CA GLY A 99 0.70 -12.58 2.20
C GLY A 99 1.87 -13.05 3.09
N PRO A 100 2.91 -12.22 3.32
CA PRO A 100 4.03 -12.54 4.21
C PRO A 100 3.67 -12.71 5.68
N VAL A 101 2.65 -12.00 6.17
CA VAL A 101 2.18 -12.10 7.57
C VAL A 101 1.69 -13.51 7.88
N MET A 102 0.99 -14.14 6.94
CA MET A 102 0.49 -15.52 7.09
C MET A 102 1.61 -16.57 6.89
N GLY A 103 2.83 -16.15 6.59
CA GLY A 103 4.01 -16.99 6.40
C GLY A 103 5.05 -16.83 7.52
N ILE A 104 6.33 -16.73 7.14
CA ILE A 104 7.48 -16.81 8.06
C ILE A 104 7.74 -15.49 8.81
N LYS A 105 7.22 -14.35 8.33
CA LYS A 105 7.54 -13.01 8.86
C LYS A 105 6.41 -12.46 9.72
N GLY A 106 6.43 -12.76 11.02
CA GLY A 106 5.56 -12.09 12.00
C GLY A 106 6.15 -10.75 12.45
N GLY A 107 5.35 -9.68 12.31
CA GLY A 107 5.55 -8.42 13.05
C GLY A 107 6.23 -7.28 12.28
N ALA A 108 5.53 -6.64 11.35
CA ALA A 108 6.01 -5.39 10.74
C ALA A 108 5.76 -4.15 11.60
N ALA A 109 5.06 -4.29 12.73
CA ALA A 109 4.65 -3.21 13.62
C ALA A 109 5.56 -3.06 14.86
N GLY A 110 6.85 -3.42 14.75
CA GLY A 110 7.82 -3.34 15.85
C GLY A 110 7.96 -4.64 16.64
N GLY A 111 8.51 -4.55 17.86
CA GLY A 111 8.77 -5.70 18.72
C GLY A 111 9.00 -5.30 20.18
N GLY A 112 8.81 -6.26 21.09
CA GLY A 112 8.85 -6.04 22.53
C GLY A 112 7.85 -4.97 22.99
N TYR A 113 8.32 -4.01 23.79
CA TYR A 113 7.51 -2.89 24.28
C TYR A 113 7.47 -1.68 23.31
N SER A 114 8.05 -1.81 22.12
CA SER A 114 8.07 -0.77 21.10
C SER A 114 7.31 -1.25 19.87
N GLN A 115 5.99 -1.15 19.97
CA GLN A 115 5.03 -1.64 18.97
C GLN A 115 4.03 -0.55 18.56
N VAL A 116 3.50 -0.68 17.35
CA VAL A 116 2.28 0.02 16.93
C VAL A 116 1.11 -0.96 17.02
N LEU A 117 0.00 -0.49 17.59
CA LEU A 117 -1.18 -1.29 17.88
C LEU A 117 -2.44 -0.62 17.29
N PRO A 118 -3.49 -1.37 16.96
CA PRO A 118 -3.67 -2.83 17.14
C PRO A 118 -2.92 -3.69 16.10
N MET A 119 -2.05 -4.58 16.57
CA MET A 119 -1.16 -5.37 15.70
C MET A 119 -1.92 -6.33 14.77
N GLU A 120 -3.00 -6.94 15.24
CA GLU A 120 -3.79 -7.90 14.45
C GLU A 120 -4.46 -7.22 13.25
N ASP A 121 -5.07 -6.05 13.46
CA ASP A 121 -5.68 -5.28 12.36
C ASP A 121 -4.62 -4.82 11.35
N ILE A 122 -3.49 -4.28 11.81
CA ILE A 122 -2.39 -3.80 10.94
C ILE A 122 -1.84 -4.91 10.06
N ASN A 123 -1.74 -6.12 10.58
CA ASN A 123 -1.17 -7.26 9.87
C ASN A 123 -2.16 -7.96 8.92
N LEU A 124 -3.46 -7.64 9.01
CA LEU A 124 -4.50 -8.29 8.22
C LEU A 124 -5.05 -7.37 7.12
N HIS A 125 -6.28 -6.90 7.28
CA HIS A 125 -6.95 -6.06 6.29
C HIS A 125 -6.79 -4.57 6.57
N PHE A 126 -6.33 -4.24 7.77
CA PHE A 126 -6.20 -2.89 8.31
C PHE A 126 -7.37 -1.99 7.92
N THR A 127 -7.14 -0.99 7.07
CA THR A 127 -8.18 -0.07 6.58
C THR A 127 -8.55 -0.29 5.12
N GLY A 128 -8.05 -1.37 4.50
CA GLY A 128 -8.39 -1.80 3.15
C GLY A 128 -7.55 -1.16 2.04
N ASP A 129 -6.44 -0.49 2.36
CA ASP A 129 -5.64 0.24 1.36
C ASP A 129 -5.03 -0.67 0.31
N ILE A 130 -4.43 -1.80 0.74
CA ILE A 130 -3.88 -2.79 -0.18
C ILE A 130 -4.99 -3.45 -1.03
N HIS A 131 -6.21 -3.60 -0.51
CA HIS A 131 -7.36 -4.08 -1.29
C HIS A 131 -7.78 -3.08 -2.37
N ALA A 132 -7.77 -1.78 -2.05
CA ALA A 132 -8.06 -0.72 -3.01
C ALA A 132 -7.01 -0.68 -4.13
N VAL A 133 -5.72 -0.80 -3.78
CA VAL A 133 -4.63 -0.89 -4.77
C VAL A 133 -4.78 -2.13 -5.64
N SER A 134 -5.09 -3.29 -5.04
CA SER A 134 -5.31 -4.54 -5.78
C SER A 134 -6.46 -4.41 -6.78
N SER A 135 -7.56 -3.79 -6.35
CA SER A 135 -8.75 -3.59 -7.17
C SER A 135 -8.47 -2.66 -8.35
N ALA A 136 -7.82 -1.52 -8.09
CA ALA A 136 -7.44 -0.58 -9.14
C ALA A 136 -6.48 -1.21 -10.16
N HIS A 137 -5.48 -1.97 -9.69
CA HIS A 137 -4.50 -2.62 -10.56
C HIS A 137 -5.16 -3.66 -11.46
N ASN A 138 -6.02 -4.51 -10.89
CA ASN A 138 -6.69 -5.56 -11.65
C ASN A 138 -7.79 -5.01 -12.57
N LEU A 139 -8.36 -3.84 -12.27
CA LEU A 139 -9.25 -3.14 -13.21
C LEU A 139 -8.51 -2.78 -14.50
N VAL A 140 -7.27 -2.27 -14.41
CA VAL A 140 -6.44 -1.98 -15.59
C VAL A 140 -6.21 -3.26 -16.41
N SER A 141 -5.84 -4.36 -15.77
CA SER A 141 -5.63 -5.65 -16.46
C SER A 141 -6.92 -6.16 -17.12
N ALA A 142 -8.08 -6.01 -16.47
CA ALA A 142 -9.37 -6.43 -17.00
C ALA A 142 -9.79 -5.63 -18.24
N ILE A 143 -9.60 -4.30 -18.20
CA ILE A 143 -9.93 -3.40 -19.31
C ILE A 143 -8.96 -3.62 -20.48
N LEU A 144 -7.69 -3.87 -20.20
CA LEU A 144 -6.69 -4.18 -21.22
C LEU A 144 -7.08 -5.43 -22.03
N ASP A 145 -7.52 -6.50 -21.35
CA ASP A 145 -7.98 -7.72 -22.04
C ASP A 145 -9.30 -7.50 -22.80
N ASP A 146 -10.17 -6.60 -22.34
CA ASP A 146 -11.36 -6.17 -23.09
C ASP A 146 -10.99 -5.42 -24.38
N TYR A 147 -10.02 -4.51 -24.29
CA TYR A 147 -9.49 -3.75 -25.44
C TYR A 147 -8.86 -4.68 -26.47
N ILE A 148 -8.07 -5.68 -26.04
CA ILE A 148 -7.52 -6.71 -26.92
C ILE A 148 -8.64 -7.50 -27.60
N LYS A 149 -9.66 -7.94 -26.85
CA LYS A 149 -10.80 -8.71 -27.38
C LYS A 149 -11.55 -7.97 -28.48
N TYR A 150 -11.77 -6.66 -28.33
CA TYR A 150 -12.47 -5.82 -29.29
C TYR A 150 -11.55 -5.06 -30.26
N ASN A 151 -10.25 -5.40 -30.28
CA ASN A 151 -9.22 -4.81 -31.15
C ASN A 151 -9.19 -3.27 -31.07
N LYS A 152 -9.34 -2.72 -29.86
CA LYS A 152 -9.18 -1.30 -29.56
C LYS A 152 -7.70 -0.97 -29.33
N CYS A 153 -7.26 0.19 -29.82
CA CYS A 153 -5.88 0.69 -29.74
C CYS A 153 -4.79 -0.21 -30.38
N ASP A 154 -5.19 -1.21 -31.18
CA ASP A 154 -4.30 -2.13 -31.91
C ASP A 154 -3.20 -2.74 -31.02
N ILE A 155 -3.55 -3.09 -29.77
CA ILE A 155 -2.65 -3.64 -28.76
C ILE A 155 -2.04 -4.96 -29.27
N ASP A 156 -0.72 -5.11 -29.15
CA ASP A 156 -0.05 -6.39 -29.35
C ASP A 156 -0.11 -7.20 -28.05
N SER A 157 -0.83 -8.32 -28.07
CA SER A 157 -1.04 -9.18 -26.90
C SER A 157 0.26 -9.81 -26.37
N THR A 158 1.34 -9.80 -27.15
CA THR A 158 2.67 -10.29 -26.75
C THR A 158 3.54 -9.19 -26.12
N GLU A 159 3.14 -7.93 -26.25
CA GLU A 159 3.84 -6.76 -25.69
C GLU A 159 3.05 -6.10 -24.55
N VAL A 160 2.26 -6.90 -23.81
CA VAL A 160 1.59 -6.46 -22.58
C VAL A 160 2.58 -6.55 -21.43
N SER A 161 2.90 -5.41 -20.81
CA SER A 161 3.83 -5.33 -19.67
C SER A 161 3.12 -5.25 -18.32
N TRP A 162 1.80 -5.03 -18.32
CA TRP A 162 1.00 -4.89 -17.10
C TRP A 162 0.49 -6.26 -16.60
N PRO A 163 1.00 -6.77 -15.47
CA PRO A 163 0.54 -8.04 -14.92
C PRO A 163 -0.81 -7.88 -14.19
N ARG A 164 -1.21 -8.92 -13.47
CA ARG A 164 -2.25 -8.85 -12.43
C ARG A 164 -1.61 -8.82 -11.04
N THR A 165 -2.40 -8.56 -10.02
CA THR A 165 -1.91 -8.53 -8.64
C THR A 165 -2.78 -9.29 -7.66
N MET A 166 -2.14 -9.86 -6.64
CA MET A 166 -2.80 -10.48 -5.49
C MET A 166 -1.89 -10.35 -4.27
N ASP A 167 -2.45 -9.98 -3.11
CA ASP A 167 -1.65 -9.83 -1.89
C ASP A 167 -1.45 -11.16 -1.15
N MET A 168 -0.97 -12.17 -1.87
CA MET A 168 -0.73 -13.53 -1.39
C MET A 168 0.62 -14.05 -1.88
N ASN A 169 1.22 -14.94 -1.09
CA ASN A 169 2.44 -15.65 -1.48
C ASN A 169 2.11 -16.86 -2.37
N ASP A 170 1.58 -16.61 -3.57
CA ASP A 170 1.24 -17.67 -4.53
C ASP A 170 2.26 -17.75 -5.67
N ARG A 171 3.16 -18.74 -5.59
CA ARG A 171 4.18 -18.96 -6.63
C ARG A 171 3.63 -19.57 -7.92
N ALA A 172 2.47 -20.22 -7.88
CA ALA A 172 1.90 -20.90 -9.04
C ALA A 172 1.38 -19.90 -10.08
N LEU A 173 1.05 -18.67 -9.66
CA LEU A 173 0.52 -17.62 -10.52
C LEU A 173 1.60 -16.75 -11.19
N ARG A 174 2.90 -17.06 -11.02
CA ARG A 174 3.99 -16.25 -11.60
C ARG A 174 4.00 -16.21 -13.12
N GLN A 175 3.58 -17.29 -13.75
CA GLN A 175 3.51 -17.45 -15.20
C GLN A 175 2.26 -18.26 -15.53
N ILE A 176 1.34 -17.65 -16.25
CA ILE A 176 0.04 -18.24 -16.60
C ILE A 176 -0.31 -17.92 -18.05
N ILE A 177 -1.29 -18.64 -18.58
CA ILE A 177 -1.96 -18.29 -19.84
C ILE A 177 -3.41 -17.92 -19.49
N VAL A 178 -3.84 -16.74 -19.91
CA VAL A 178 -5.20 -16.22 -19.65
C VAL A 178 -6.09 -16.33 -20.89
N ALA A 179 -7.39 -16.02 -20.73
CA ALA A 179 -8.36 -15.93 -21.83
C ALA A 179 -8.52 -17.21 -22.69
N LEU A 180 -8.36 -18.39 -22.06
CA LEU A 180 -8.65 -19.69 -22.68
C LEU A 180 -10.16 -19.98 -22.75
N GLY A 181 -10.55 -21.01 -23.52
CA GLY A 181 -11.95 -21.46 -23.62
C GLY A 181 -12.73 -20.89 -24.81
N GLY A 182 -12.03 -20.37 -25.82
CA GLY A 182 -12.60 -19.95 -27.10
C GLY A 182 -13.00 -18.48 -27.18
N LYS A 183 -13.49 -18.05 -28.34
CA LYS A 183 -13.65 -16.63 -28.74
C LYS A 183 -14.46 -15.77 -27.76
N LYS A 184 -15.40 -16.34 -27.01
CA LYS A 184 -16.20 -15.59 -26.03
C LYS A 184 -15.35 -15.06 -24.86
N ASN A 185 -14.26 -15.75 -24.53
CA ASN A 185 -13.43 -15.49 -23.35
C ASN A 185 -12.21 -14.59 -23.62
N GLY A 186 -12.03 -14.13 -24.86
CA GLY A 186 -10.90 -13.29 -25.28
C GLY A 186 -9.90 -14.03 -26.15
N TYR A 187 -8.67 -13.50 -26.22
CA TYR A 187 -7.55 -14.08 -26.96
C TYR A 187 -6.47 -14.55 -26.00
N PRO A 188 -6.01 -15.81 -26.10
CA PRO A 188 -4.97 -16.33 -25.22
C PRO A 188 -3.68 -15.52 -25.28
N ARG A 189 -3.11 -15.20 -24.11
CA ARG A 189 -1.79 -14.58 -23.96
C ARG A 189 -1.11 -15.03 -22.68
N GLU A 190 0.22 -14.91 -22.64
CA GLU A 190 1.01 -15.07 -21.41
C GLU A 190 0.74 -13.90 -20.46
N ASP A 191 0.71 -14.20 -19.16
CA ASP A 191 0.55 -13.23 -18.09
C ASP A 191 1.15 -13.75 -16.78
N GLY A 192 1.06 -12.96 -15.72
CA GLY A 192 1.44 -13.37 -14.37
C GLY A 192 0.79 -12.52 -13.29
N PHE A 193 0.96 -12.96 -12.05
CA PHE A 193 0.61 -12.19 -10.86
C PHE A 193 1.88 -11.72 -10.13
N ILE A 194 1.84 -10.47 -9.68
CA ILE A 194 2.76 -9.90 -8.70
C ILE A 194 2.07 -9.77 -7.34
N ILE A 195 2.86 -9.63 -6.28
CA ILE A 195 2.32 -9.26 -4.97
C ILE A 195 1.89 -7.79 -5.00
N THR A 196 0.77 -7.42 -4.35
CA THR A 196 0.22 -6.06 -4.44
C THR A 196 1.17 -4.97 -4.00
N ALA A 197 2.02 -5.24 -3.00
CA ALA A 197 3.06 -4.30 -2.59
C ALA A 197 4.08 -3.97 -3.71
N ALA A 198 4.18 -4.79 -4.76
CA ALA A 198 5.05 -4.57 -5.92
C ALA A 198 4.35 -3.84 -7.09
N SER A 199 3.05 -3.54 -6.97
CA SER A 199 2.29 -2.79 -7.97
C SER A 199 2.84 -1.38 -8.17
N GLU A 200 2.91 -0.91 -9.42
CA GLU A 200 3.25 0.49 -9.71
C GLU A 200 2.21 1.46 -9.13
N ILE A 201 0.94 1.05 -9.00
CA ILE A 201 -0.09 1.83 -8.31
C ILE A 201 0.29 2.06 -6.84
N MET A 202 0.90 1.07 -6.18
CA MET A 202 1.39 1.24 -4.79
C MET A 202 2.51 2.28 -4.74
N ALA A 203 3.46 2.22 -5.69
CA ALA A 203 4.54 3.20 -5.77
C ALA A 203 4.01 4.63 -6.02
N ILE A 204 3.06 4.78 -6.94
CA ILE A 204 2.42 6.06 -7.24
C ILE A 204 1.64 6.58 -6.04
N LEU A 205 0.89 5.72 -5.32
CA LEU A 205 0.18 6.10 -4.11
C LEU A 205 1.12 6.68 -3.04
N CYS A 206 2.30 6.09 -2.87
CA CYS A 206 3.31 6.57 -1.91
C CYS A 206 4.06 7.85 -2.37
N LEU A 207 3.96 8.22 -3.64
CA LEU A 207 4.68 9.35 -4.24
C LEU A 207 3.77 10.48 -4.72
N ALA A 208 2.45 10.32 -4.57
CA ALA A 208 1.48 11.32 -4.97
C ALA A 208 1.35 12.40 -3.88
N GLU A 209 1.31 13.66 -4.30
CA GLU A 209 1.17 14.80 -3.39
C GLU A 209 -0.31 15.05 -3.02
N ASN A 210 -1.22 14.74 -3.94
CA ASN A 210 -2.66 14.92 -3.80
C ASN A 210 -3.41 14.06 -4.82
N LEU A 211 -4.75 14.12 -4.82
CA LEU A 211 -5.59 13.31 -5.70
C LEU A 211 -5.41 13.63 -7.19
N GLU A 212 -5.15 14.90 -7.53
CA GLU A 212 -4.95 15.31 -8.92
C GLU A 212 -3.61 14.79 -9.46
N ASP A 213 -2.55 14.90 -8.67
CA ASP A 213 -1.24 14.34 -8.99
C ASP A 213 -1.29 12.80 -9.05
N LEU A 214 -2.03 12.15 -8.15
CA LEU A 214 -2.30 10.71 -8.20
C LEU A 214 -2.92 10.32 -9.54
N LYS A 215 -4.02 10.97 -9.96
CA LYS A 215 -4.68 10.71 -11.24
C LYS A 215 -3.72 10.89 -12.41
N LYS A 216 -3.00 12.02 -12.45
CA LYS A 216 -2.03 12.31 -13.51
C LYS A 216 -0.96 11.23 -13.62
N LYS A 217 -0.38 10.79 -12.50
CA LYS A 217 0.64 9.72 -12.49
C LYS A 217 0.05 8.39 -12.97
N LEU A 218 -1.15 8.02 -12.51
CA LEU A 218 -1.85 6.82 -12.95
C LEU A 218 -2.12 6.82 -14.46
N SER A 219 -2.59 7.94 -15.02
CA SER A 219 -2.84 8.09 -16.45
C SER A 219 -1.61 7.86 -17.33
N ASN A 220 -0.41 8.12 -16.81
CA ASN A 220 0.84 8.03 -17.57
C ASN A 220 1.51 6.64 -17.50
N ILE A 221 0.96 5.69 -16.74
CA ILE A 221 1.48 4.32 -16.67
C ILE A 221 1.41 3.68 -18.06
N VAL A 222 2.52 3.14 -18.54
CA VAL A 222 2.57 2.35 -19.79
C VAL A 222 2.23 0.89 -19.49
N VAL A 223 1.20 0.37 -20.12
CA VAL A 223 0.64 -0.96 -19.83
C VAL A 223 0.87 -1.99 -20.93
N ALA A 224 1.07 -1.52 -22.17
CA ALA A 224 1.34 -2.36 -23.33
C ALA A 224 1.99 -1.55 -24.45
N ARG A 225 2.25 -2.21 -25.58
CA ARG A 225 2.52 -1.55 -26.87
C ARG A 225 1.53 -1.99 -27.93
N ASN A 226 1.30 -1.13 -28.91
CA ASN A 226 0.57 -1.50 -30.12
C ASN A 226 1.47 -2.26 -31.13
N LYS A 227 0.89 -2.75 -32.23
CA LYS A 227 1.64 -3.46 -33.28
C LYS A 227 2.71 -2.62 -34.00
N LYS A 228 2.68 -1.29 -33.83
CA LYS A 228 3.72 -0.36 -34.30
C LYS A 228 4.81 -0.08 -33.26
N ARG A 229 4.74 -0.74 -32.10
CA ARG A 229 5.62 -0.57 -30.92
C ARG A 229 5.50 0.79 -30.23
N GLU A 230 4.38 1.50 -30.43
CA GLU A 230 4.08 2.72 -29.70
C GLU A 230 3.52 2.36 -28.31
N PRO A 231 3.89 3.09 -27.24
CA PRO A 231 3.40 2.81 -25.90
C PRO A 231 1.90 3.09 -25.79
N ILE A 232 1.20 2.20 -25.09
CA ILE A 232 -0.20 2.36 -24.69
C ILE A 232 -0.21 2.61 -23.19
N THR A 233 -0.83 3.71 -22.80
CA THR A 233 -0.95 4.15 -21.40
C THR A 233 -2.31 3.83 -20.81
N VAL A 234 -2.44 3.92 -19.48
CA VAL A 234 -3.75 3.81 -18.81
C VAL A 234 -4.73 4.89 -19.30
N LYS A 235 -4.24 6.08 -19.65
CA LYS A 235 -5.08 7.14 -20.25
C LYS A 235 -5.74 6.68 -21.56
N ASP A 236 -5.00 5.94 -22.38
CA ASP A 236 -5.51 5.40 -23.65
C ASP A 236 -6.58 4.31 -23.46
N LEU A 237 -6.71 3.79 -22.23
CA LEU A 237 -7.78 2.88 -21.82
C LEU A 237 -9.04 3.58 -21.29
N GLU A 238 -9.05 4.92 -21.21
CA GLU A 238 -10.22 5.73 -20.81
C GLU A 238 -10.77 5.43 -19.39
N ILE A 239 -9.89 5.12 -18.43
CA ILE A 239 -10.27 4.71 -17.05
C ILE A 239 -9.69 5.57 -15.92
N THR A 240 -9.17 6.76 -16.23
CA THR A 240 -8.60 7.71 -15.24
C THR A 240 -9.27 9.07 -15.30
#